data_AF-A0AA92V4I6-F1
#
_entry.id   AF-A0AA92V4I6-F1
#
_cell.length_a   1.000
_cell.length_b   1.000
_cell.length_c   1.000
_cell.angle_alpha   90.00
_cell.angle_beta   90.00
_cell.angle_gamma   90.00
#
_symmetry.space_group_name_H-M   'P 1'
#
loop_
_entity.id
_entity.type
_entity.pdbx_description
1 polymer ?
#
loop_
_entity_poly.entity_id
_entity_poly.type
_entity_poly.pdbx_seq_one_letter_code
_entity_poly.pdbx_strand_id
1 'polypeptide(L)'
;MNEGEQTLSISAQDASIVTEPKAGTNTDVNLVGSFTKIGGKDNQGLAGTDYIIGKDKFWRVSDLNDGKGVGIKPMRAYIHPATASQARAAMLSIGKGDGTTVIDNLNAISNDANAEYYDANGRRTNGLQKGLNIVKRGSKTYKIMVK
;
A
#
# COMPACT_ATOMS: atom_id res chain seq x y z
N MET A 1 -46.88 -12.17 -20.95
CA MET A 1 -46.14 -12.57 -19.74
C MET A 1 -46.61 -13.98 -19.43
N ASN A 2 -45.72 -14.96 -19.43
CA ASN A 2 -46.09 -16.37 -19.36
C ASN A 2 -46.23 -16.81 -17.90
N GLU A 3 -47.15 -17.75 -17.62
CA GLU A 3 -47.30 -18.35 -16.29
C GLU A 3 -46.03 -19.13 -15.91
N GLY A 4 -45.45 -18.81 -14.74
CA GLY A 4 -44.32 -19.55 -14.15
C GLY A 4 -42.97 -18.83 -14.11
N GLU A 5 -42.84 -17.63 -14.69
CA GLU A 5 -41.60 -16.85 -14.55
C GLU A 5 -41.51 -16.17 -13.18
N GLN A 6 -40.47 -16.51 -12.41
CA GLN A 6 -40.11 -15.75 -11.21
C GLN A 6 -39.54 -14.39 -11.62
N THR A 7 -40.30 -13.32 -11.38
CA THR A 7 -39.86 -11.95 -11.61
C THR A 7 -39.30 -11.34 -10.33
N LEU A 8 -38.06 -10.85 -10.42
CA LEU A 8 -37.42 -10.08 -9.35
C LEU A 8 -37.37 -8.61 -9.75
N SER A 9 -38.15 -7.78 -9.06
CA SER A 9 -38.17 -6.33 -9.25
C SER A 9 -37.42 -5.64 -8.12
N ILE A 10 -36.29 -5.02 -8.45
CA ILE A 10 -35.52 -4.19 -7.52
C ILE A 10 -35.67 -2.74 -7.98
N SER A 11 -36.12 -1.85 -7.09
CA SER A 11 -36.21 -0.42 -7.37
C SER A 11 -35.59 0.39 -6.22
N ALA A 12 -35.00 1.52 -6.56
CA ALA A 12 -34.47 2.50 -5.62
C ALA A 12 -34.73 3.89 -6.19
N GLN A 13 -35.24 4.82 -5.38
CA GLN A 13 -35.32 6.24 -5.73
C GLN A 13 -34.08 6.95 -5.18
N ASP A 14 -33.47 7.80 -6.01
CA ASP A 14 -32.37 8.70 -5.66
C ASP A 14 -31.15 8.04 -4.99
N ALA A 15 -30.99 6.72 -5.16
CA ALA A 15 -29.84 6.00 -4.63
C ALA A 15 -28.60 6.34 -5.48
N SER A 16 -27.60 6.96 -4.85
CA SER A 16 -26.27 7.07 -5.42
C SER A 16 -25.62 5.69 -5.44
N ILE A 17 -25.64 5.04 -6.61
CA ILE A 17 -24.97 3.76 -6.82
C ILE A 17 -23.54 4.06 -7.27
N VAL A 18 -22.58 3.59 -6.48
CA VAL A 18 -21.16 3.59 -6.89
C VAL A 18 -20.97 2.45 -7.89
N THR A 19 -21.02 2.77 -9.17
CA THR A 19 -20.89 1.79 -10.26
C THR A 19 -19.43 1.46 -10.58
N GLU A 20 -18.51 2.30 -10.15
CA GLU A 20 -17.07 2.15 -10.39
C GLU A 20 -16.27 2.44 -9.13
N PRO A 21 -15.18 1.70 -8.87
CA PRO A 21 -14.31 1.98 -7.75
C PRO A 21 -13.70 3.37 -7.92
N LYS A 22 -13.82 4.20 -6.89
CA LYS A 22 -13.22 5.53 -6.89
C LYS A 22 -11.74 5.42 -6.55
N ALA A 23 -10.86 5.87 -7.45
CA ALA A 23 -9.47 6.08 -7.11
C ALA A 23 -9.36 7.11 -5.97
N GLY A 24 -8.37 6.94 -5.09
CA GLY A 24 -8.00 7.99 -4.14
C GLY A 24 -7.77 9.33 -4.85
N THR A 25 -7.93 10.44 -4.13
CA THR A 25 -7.71 11.80 -4.66
C THR A 25 -6.28 12.29 -4.44
N ASN A 26 -5.31 11.38 -4.29
CA ASN A 26 -3.94 11.76 -4.05
C ASN A 26 -3.25 12.06 -5.40
N THR A 27 -2.41 13.08 -5.43
CA THR A 27 -1.74 13.52 -6.66
C THR A 27 -0.61 12.58 -7.07
N ASP A 28 -0.07 11.81 -6.13
CA ASP A 28 1.17 11.07 -6.35
C ASP A 28 0.93 9.55 -6.47
N VAL A 29 0.16 8.99 -5.54
CA VAL A 29 -0.06 7.54 -5.44
C VAL A 29 -1.48 7.25 -4.98
N ASN A 30 -2.21 6.45 -5.74
CA ASN A 30 -3.62 6.15 -5.50
C ASN A 30 -3.86 4.68 -5.16
N LEU A 31 -4.66 4.42 -4.12
CA LEU A 31 -5.24 3.11 -3.89
C LEU A 31 -6.48 2.98 -4.78
N VAL A 32 -6.43 2.06 -5.73
CA VAL A 32 -7.48 1.85 -6.73
C VAL A 32 -8.14 0.51 -6.47
N GLY A 33 -9.44 0.52 -6.16
CA GLY A 33 -10.25 -0.70 -6.06
C GLY A 33 -10.68 -1.21 -7.43
N SER A 34 -11.17 -2.44 -7.51
CA SER A 34 -11.84 -2.99 -8.68
C SER A 34 -13.04 -3.84 -8.27
N PHE A 35 -14.20 -3.61 -8.88
CA PHE A 35 -15.38 -4.47 -8.71
C PHE A 35 -15.36 -5.67 -9.67
N THR A 36 -14.62 -5.56 -10.76
CA THR A 36 -14.48 -6.60 -11.79
C THR A 36 -13.06 -7.14 -11.81
N LYS A 37 -12.85 -8.22 -12.57
CA LYS A 37 -11.52 -8.81 -12.75
C LYS A 37 -10.67 -7.89 -13.64
N ILE A 38 -9.42 -7.66 -13.26
CA ILE A 38 -8.40 -7.01 -14.12
C ILE A 38 -7.39 -8.06 -14.56
N GLY A 39 -6.97 -8.03 -15.82
CA GLY A 39 -6.07 -9.01 -16.43
C GLY A 39 -6.71 -10.35 -16.79
N GLY A 40 -6.01 -11.12 -17.62
CA GLY A 40 -6.47 -12.41 -18.16
C GLY A 40 -6.12 -12.54 -19.64
N LYS A 41 -6.69 -13.55 -20.31
CA LYS A 41 -6.50 -13.76 -21.75
C LYS A 41 -7.11 -12.63 -22.59
N ASP A 42 -8.19 -12.04 -22.09
CA ASP A 42 -9.03 -11.08 -22.82
C ASP A 42 -8.99 -9.66 -22.22
N ASN A 43 -8.14 -9.41 -21.22
CA ASN A 43 -8.01 -8.12 -20.56
C ASN A 43 -6.56 -7.77 -20.34
N GLN A 44 -6.19 -6.51 -20.63
CA GLN A 44 -4.88 -6.01 -20.26
C GLN A 44 -4.72 -6.10 -18.74
N GLY A 45 -3.56 -6.61 -18.30
CA GLY A 45 -3.23 -6.72 -16.88
C GLY A 45 -3.02 -5.35 -16.24
N LEU A 46 -2.59 -5.37 -14.98
CA LEU A 46 -2.08 -4.18 -14.31
C LEU A 46 -0.86 -3.62 -15.07
N ALA A 47 -0.64 -2.31 -14.97
CA ALA A 47 0.54 -1.69 -15.56
C ALA A 47 1.80 -2.15 -14.81
N GLY A 48 2.94 -2.26 -15.50
CA GLY A 48 4.21 -2.64 -14.87
C GLY A 48 4.68 -1.69 -13.75
N THR A 49 4.13 -0.48 -13.69
CA THR A 49 4.38 0.51 -12.62
C THR A 49 3.49 0.34 -11.40
N ASP A 50 2.41 -0.45 -11.50
CA ASP A 50 1.49 -0.67 -10.39
C ASP A 50 2.14 -1.53 -9.30
N TYR A 51 1.55 -1.47 -8.10
CA TYR A 51 1.96 -2.31 -7.00
C TYR A 51 0.81 -3.12 -6.42
N ILE A 52 1.14 -4.33 -5.97
CA ILE A 52 0.22 -5.26 -5.33
C ILE A 52 0.82 -5.86 -4.08
N ILE A 53 -0.04 -6.32 -3.17
CA ILE A 53 0.34 -7.19 -2.07
C ILE A 53 -0.07 -8.61 -2.43
N GLY A 54 0.88 -9.53 -2.49
CA GLY A 54 0.62 -10.92 -2.82
C GLY A 54 1.74 -11.83 -2.33
N LYS A 55 1.39 -13.02 -1.84
CA LYS A 55 2.35 -13.97 -1.24
C LYS A 55 3.21 -13.29 -0.15
N ASP A 56 2.56 -12.59 0.77
CA ASP A 56 3.16 -11.88 1.91
C ASP A 56 4.24 -10.84 1.56
N LYS A 57 4.19 -10.33 0.33
CA LYS A 57 5.17 -9.36 -0.19
C LYS A 57 4.48 -8.22 -0.93
N PHE A 58 5.11 -7.06 -0.85
CA PHE A 58 4.76 -5.88 -1.64
C PHE A 58 5.58 -5.92 -2.94
N TRP A 59 4.90 -6.04 -4.07
CA TRP A 59 5.50 -6.22 -5.38
C TRP A 59 5.20 -5.04 -6.28
N ARG A 60 6.21 -4.63 -7.06
CA ARG A 60 5.95 -3.92 -8.31
C ARG A 60 5.52 -4.93 -9.36
N VAL A 61 4.52 -4.61 -10.16
CA VAL A 61 3.97 -5.52 -11.17
C VAL A 61 5.01 -5.94 -12.19
N SER A 62 5.92 -5.05 -12.61
CA SER A 62 7.04 -5.40 -13.50
C SER A 62 7.93 -6.52 -12.96
N ASP A 63 8.03 -6.66 -11.64
CA ASP A 63 8.88 -7.67 -11.00
C ASP A 63 8.20 -9.05 -11.00
N LEU A 64 6.93 -9.10 -11.43
CA LEU A 64 6.13 -10.30 -11.61
C LEU A 64 5.91 -10.54 -13.10
N ASN A 65 6.61 -11.52 -13.68
CA ASN A 65 6.48 -11.91 -15.10
C ASN A 65 6.65 -10.73 -16.09
N ASP A 66 7.60 -9.81 -15.83
CA ASP A 66 7.81 -8.59 -16.62
C ASP A 66 6.56 -7.69 -16.72
N GLY A 67 5.64 -7.80 -15.75
CA GLY A 67 4.36 -7.10 -15.73
C GLY A 67 3.30 -7.68 -16.67
N LYS A 68 3.59 -8.76 -17.39
CA LYS A 68 2.66 -9.35 -18.36
C LYS A 68 1.66 -10.28 -17.67
N GLY A 69 0.38 -9.99 -17.85
CA GLY A 69 -0.72 -10.85 -17.38
C GLY A 69 -0.92 -10.85 -15.87
N VAL A 70 -0.27 -9.94 -15.13
CA VAL A 70 -0.51 -9.76 -13.69
C VAL A 70 -1.88 -9.11 -13.54
N GLY A 71 -2.82 -9.86 -12.94
CA GLY A 71 -4.19 -9.43 -12.75
C GLY A 71 -4.64 -9.55 -11.30
N ILE A 72 -5.78 -8.95 -10.99
CA ILE A 72 -6.44 -9.07 -9.69
C ILE A 72 -7.87 -9.58 -9.87
N LYS A 73 -8.33 -10.38 -8.90
CA LYS A 73 -9.71 -10.84 -8.82
C LYS A 73 -10.66 -9.66 -8.53
N PRO A 74 -11.96 -9.78 -8.82
CA PRO A 74 -12.98 -8.85 -8.36
C PRO A 74 -12.86 -8.52 -6.87
N MET A 75 -13.27 -7.30 -6.49
CA MET A 75 -13.28 -6.80 -5.12
C MET A 75 -11.88 -6.83 -4.48
N ARG A 76 -10.88 -6.36 -5.22
CA ARG A 76 -9.49 -6.19 -4.77
C ARG A 76 -9.00 -4.79 -5.08
N ALA A 77 -7.90 -4.39 -4.45
CA ALA A 77 -7.27 -3.10 -4.71
C ALA A 77 -5.79 -3.28 -5.07
N TYR A 78 -5.27 -2.29 -5.79
CA TYR A 78 -3.86 -2.15 -6.15
C TYR A 78 -3.45 -0.69 -5.95
N ILE A 79 -2.14 -0.44 -5.96
CA ILE A 79 -1.61 0.91 -5.84
C ILE A 79 -1.11 1.36 -7.21
N HIS A 80 -1.65 2.49 -7.69
CA HIS A 80 -1.31 3.10 -8.96
C HIS A 80 -0.55 4.41 -8.73
N PRO A 81 0.73 4.51 -9.11
CA PRO A 81 1.45 5.78 -9.15
C PRO A 81 0.91 6.66 -10.27
N ALA A 82 0.80 7.97 -10.05
CA ALA A 82 0.35 8.90 -11.08
C ALA A 82 1.35 9.02 -12.25
N THR A 83 2.64 8.79 -11.98
CA THR A 83 3.72 8.83 -12.99
C THR A 83 4.72 7.70 -12.82
N ALA A 84 5.42 7.35 -13.89
CA ALA A 84 6.48 6.34 -13.85
C ALA A 84 7.65 6.71 -12.93
N SER A 85 7.91 8.02 -12.71
CA SER A 85 8.95 8.49 -11.79
C SER A 85 8.61 8.17 -10.33
N GLN A 86 7.33 8.20 -9.97
CA GLN A 86 6.82 7.86 -8.64
C GLN A 86 6.80 6.34 -8.39
N ALA A 87 7.00 5.51 -9.42
CA ALA A 87 7.11 4.05 -9.30
C ALA A 87 8.52 3.56 -8.86
N ARG A 88 9.32 4.42 -8.19
CA ARG A 88 10.68 4.08 -7.75
C ARG A 88 10.65 3.59 -6.31
N ALA A 89 10.89 2.28 -6.14
CA ALA A 89 11.13 1.58 -4.86
C ALA A 89 10.26 2.07 -3.67
N ALA A 90 8.93 2.00 -3.83
CA ALA A 90 8.02 2.29 -2.74
C ALA A 90 8.14 1.23 -1.63
N MET A 91 8.34 1.66 -0.38
CA MET A 91 8.13 0.81 0.79
C MET A 91 6.69 0.99 1.26
N LEU A 92 5.99 -0.12 1.48
CA LEU A 92 4.64 -0.07 2.03
C LEU A 92 4.68 -0.14 3.56
N SER A 93 4.17 0.88 4.22
CA SER A 93 3.88 0.87 5.65
C SER A 93 2.38 1.02 5.86
N ILE A 94 1.77 0.11 6.63
CA ILE A 94 0.36 0.17 7.02
C ILE A 94 0.32 0.32 8.53
N GLY A 95 -0.06 1.51 8.99
CA GLY A 95 -0.34 1.79 10.39
C GLY A 95 -1.84 1.89 10.64
N LYS A 96 -2.28 1.54 11.85
CA LYS A 96 -3.63 1.87 12.34
C LYS A 96 -3.47 2.96 13.40
N GLY A 97 -3.89 4.19 13.13
CA GLY A 97 -3.78 5.31 14.08
C GLY A 97 -4.19 6.69 13.54
N ASP A 98 -4.82 7.43 14.44
CA ASP A 98 -5.51 8.72 14.38
C ASP A 98 -4.62 9.97 14.27
N GLY A 99 -3.55 9.93 13.45
CA GLY A 99 -2.90 11.18 13.02
C GLY A 99 -1.38 11.20 12.94
N THR A 100 -0.67 10.11 13.21
CA THR A 100 0.76 10.03 12.88
C THR A 100 1.03 8.71 12.19
N THR A 101 1.37 8.77 10.90
CA THR A 101 1.74 7.57 10.18
C THR A 101 3.02 7.00 10.79
N VAL A 102 3.18 5.67 10.78
CA VAL A 102 4.39 5.00 11.30
C VAL A 102 5.67 5.51 10.60
N ILE A 103 5.53 6.10 9.41
CA ILE A 103 6.59 6.70 8.60
C ILE A 103 7.04 8.06 9.17
N ASP A 104 6.12 8.91 9.63
CA ASP A 104 6.48 10.22 10.23
C ASP A 104 7.37 10.03 11.47
N ASN A 105 7.10 8.98 12.25
CA ASN A 105 7.92 8.63 13.40
C ASN A 105 9.30 8.11 13.02
N LEU A 106 9.46 7.41 11.88
CA LEU A 106 10.76 6.90 11.45
C LEU A 106 11.68 8.04 10.95
N ASN A 107 11.12 9.00 10.21
CA ASN A 107 11.86 10.19 9.73
C ASN A 107 12.20 11.16 10.87
N ALA A 108 11.33 11.32 11.87
CA ALA A 108 11.58 12.20 13.01
C ALA A 108 12.69 11.71 13.96
N ILE A 109 13.03 10.41 13.96
CA ILE A 109 14.04 9.85 14.88
C ILE A 109 15.47 10.18 14.45
N SER A 110 15.75 10.38 13.15
CA SER A 110 17.13 10.57 12.69
C SER A 110 17.79 11.89 13.18
N ASN A 111 17.00 12.87 13.64
CA ASN A 111 17.47 14.20 14.04
C ASN A 111 16.89 14.66 15.40
N ASP A 112 16.36 13.76 16.22
CA ASP A 112 15.84 14.13 17.54
C ASP A 112 16.95 14.16 18.59
N ALA A 113 17.22 15.35 19.13
CA ALA A 113 18.21 15.58 20.18
C ALA A 113 17.92 14.82 21.49
N ASN A 114 16.70 14.30 21.68
CA ASN A 114 16.29 13.55 22.86
C ASN A 114 16.27 12.03 22.64
N ALA A 115 16.74 11.54 21.49
CA ALA A 115 16.83 10.11 21.22
C ALA A 115 18.13 9.51 21.77
N GLU A 116 18.02 8.33 22.35
CA GLU A 116 19.16 7.51 22.77
C GLU A 116 19.35 6.36 21.78
N TYR A 117 20.55 6.25 21.23
CA TYR A 117 20.89 5.26 20.20
C TYR A 117 21.72 4.14 20.82
N TYR A 118 21.43 2.91 20.43
CA TYR A 118 22.16 1.72 20.85
C TYR A 118 22.46 0.81 19.65
N ASP A 119 23.63 0.17 19.65
CA ASP A 119 23.98 -0.86 18.70
C ASP A 119 23.24 -2.18 18.97
N ALA A 120 23.43 -3.19 18.10
CA ALA A 120 22.81 -4.51 18.25
C ALA A 120 23.19 -5.26 19.54
N ASN A 121 24.29 -4.86 20.19
CA ASN A 121 24.75 -5.42 21.46
C ASN A 121 24.24 -4.61 22.66
N GLY A 122 23.43 -3.57 22.45
CA GLY A 122 22.89 -2.71 23.49
C GLY A 122 23.87 -1.65 24.00
N ARG A 123 24.97 -1.35 23.29
CA ARG A 123 25.91 -0.29 23.66
C ARG A 123 25.43 1.06 23.14
N ARG A 124 25.46 2.09 23.99
CA ARG A 124 25.05 3.45 23.61
C ARG A 124 26.00 4.03 22.55
N THR A 125 25.44 4.67 21.53
CA THR A 125 26.16 5.30 20.41
C THR A 125 25.77 6.77 20.27
N ASN A 126 26.60 7.57 19.60
CA ASN A 126 26.34 9.00 19.36
C ASN A 126 25.32 9.26 18.24
N GLY A 127 24.69 8.20 17.72
CA GLY A 127 23.82 8.24 16.57
C GLY A 127 23.68 6.87 15.92
N LEU A 128 22.86 6.81 14.88
CA LEU A 128 22.64 5.58 14.11
C LEU A 128 23.95 5.07 13.49
N GLN A 129 24.17 3.76 13.61
CA GLN A 129 25.30 3.05 13.01
C GLN A 129 24.83 2.24 11.80
N LYS A 130 25.75 1.85 10.91
CA LYS A 130 25.45 0.88 9.86
C LYS A 130 24.98 -0.44 10.49
N GLY A 131 23.89 -1.00 9.98
CA GLY A 131 23.28 -2.23 10.48
C GLY A 131 22.13 -1.97 11.44
N LEU A 132 21.93 -2.90 12.38
CA LEU A 132 20.81 -2.87 13.31
C LEU A 132 21.07 -1.92 14.49
N ASN A 133 20.10 -1.06 14.78
CA ASN A 133 20.11 -0.12 15.89
C ASN A 133 18.82 -0.27 16.71
N ILE A 134 18.93 -0.02 18.01
CA ILE A 134 17.81 0.14 18.93
C ILE A 134 17.79 1.62 19.33
N VAL A 135 16.66 2.29 19.12
CA VAL A 135 16.52 3.72 19.46
C VAL A 135 15.43 3.90 20.48
N LYS A 136 15.76 4.54 21.60
CA LYS A 136 14.81 4.89 22.66
C LYS A 136 14.49 6.37 22.59
N ARG A 137 13.21 6.71 22.65
CA ARG A 137 12.72 8.09 22.66
C ARG A 137 11.53 8.18 23.62
N GLY A 138 11.73 8.91 24.73
CA GLY A 138 10.75 8.93 25.82
C GLY A 138 10.43 7.51 26.32
N SER A 139 9.15 7.14 26.29
CA SER A 139 8.64 5.81 26.69
C SER A 139 8.60 4.77 25.57
N LYS A 140 9.07 5.11 24.36
CA LYS A 140 9.01 4.23 23.19
C LYS A 140 10.40 3.74 22.77
N THR A 141 10.47 2.53 22.24
CA THR A 141 11.68 1.90 21.71
C THR A 141 11.43 1.42 20.28
N TYR A 142 12.37 1.69 19.38
CA TYR A 142 12.29 1.39 17.96
C TYR A 142 13.47 0.51 17.53
N LYS A 143 13.23 -0.33 16.53
CA LYS A 143 14.25 -1.13 15.86
C LYS A 143 14.49 -0.54 14.47
N ILE A 144 15.71 -0.09 14.18
CA ILE A 144 16.05 0.61 12.93
C ILE A 144 17.19 -0.13 12.22
N MET A 145 17.05 -0.33 10.91
CA MET A 145 18.09 -0.93 10.07
C MET A 145 18.64 0.11 9.10
N VAL A 146 19.92 0.44 9.26
CA VAL A 146 20.63 1.37 8.36
C VAL A 146 21.48 0.55 7.41
N LYS A 147 21.33 0.78 6.11
CA LYS A 147 22.08 0.08 5.06
C LYS A 147 23.44 0.71 4.81
#